data_AF-A0A8M1KEH0-F1
#
_entry.id   AF-A0A8M1KEH0-F1
#
_cell.length_a   1.000
_cell.length_b   1.000
_cell.length_c   1.000
_cell.angle_alpha   90.00
_cell.angle_beta   90.00
_cell.angle_gamma   90.00
#
_symmetry.space_group_name_H-M   'P 1'
#
loop_
_entity.id
_entity.type
_entity.pdbx_description
1 polymer ?
#
loop_
_entity_poly.entity_id
_entity_poly.type
_entity_poly.pdbx_seq_one_letter_code
_entity_poly.pdbx_strand_id
1 'polypeptide(L)'
;MKELKLNHYRFSISWPRLMPTGIKSDHVNEKGIKYYDNLIDSLLENQITPIVTLYHWDLPQVLQEKYGGWHNISMVNYFNDFANLCFERFGNRVKYWITFNNPWSVAVEGYETGEHAPGIKLRGTGAYRAAHHLIKAHAKVWHTYDSLWRNKQKGMVGISLAGDWGEPVDITNQKDIEAAERYVQFYMGWFATPIFHGDYPQVMKDFIGRKSAQQGLGTSRLPTFSSQEKSYIRGTCDFMGVGHFTTRYITHKTQPAGRSSTYFTDRDVAELVDPRWPDPGSEWLYAVPWGFRRLLNFVKTQYGNPMIYITENGVSEKMVCTELCDDWRIQYMKDYTNEMLKDPLTSHMEMVTEIVVPTVCTLSILLSAVFLMFLLRRRN
;
A
#
# COMPACT_ATOMS: atom_id res chain seq x y z
N MET A 1 14.61 13.66 -12.32
CA MET A 1 13.49 14.36 -11.65
C MET A 1 13.31 15.78 -12.19
N LYS A 2 14.34 16.64 -12.11
CA LYS A 2 14.29 18.00 -12.69
C LYS A 2 13.99 18.03 -14.18
N GLU A 3 14.61 17.15 -14.97
CA GLU A 3 14.35 17.04 -16.42
C GLU A 3 12.90 16.65 -16.73
N LEU A 4 12.30 15.80 -15.89
CA LEU A 4 10.89 15.41 -15.97
C LEU A 4 9.94 16.50 -15.41
N LYS A 5 10.47 17.58 -14.85
CA LYS A 5 9.72 18.71 -14.27
C LYS A 5 8.69 18.28 -13.22
N LEU A 6 9.05 17.32 -12.37
CA LEU A 6 8.17 16.84 -11.31
C LEU A 6 8.00 17.90 -10.22
N ASN A 7 6.75 18.11 -9.77
CA ASN A 7 6.45 18.97 -8.62
C ASN A 7 6.69 18.25 -7.28
N HIS A 8 6.46 16.94 -7.27
CA HIS A 8 6.56 16.09 -6.09
C HIS A 8 7.43 14.88 -6.40
N TYR A 9 8.11 14.37 -5.37
CA TYR A 9 8.79 13.09 -5.45
C TYR A 9 8.49 12.25 -4.22
N ARG A 10 7.88 11.07 -4.46
CA ARG A 10 7.65 10.08 -3.43
C ARG A 10 8.85 9.15 -3.28
N PHE A 11 9.25 8.88 -2.05
CA PHE A 11 10.26 7.85 -1.74
C PHE A 11 9.99 7.24 -0.35
N SER A 12 10.65 6.12 -0.03
CA SER A 12 10.60 5.50 1.30
C SER A 12 11.89 5.68 2.10
N ILE A 13 11.74 5.82 3.42
CA ILE A 13 12.86 5.75 4.36
C ILE A 13 12.99 4.32 4.83
N SER A 14 14.21 3.78 4.71
CA SER A 14 14.47 2.41 5.11
C SER A 14 14.65 2.32 6.62
N TRP A 15 13.75 1.59 7.28
CA TRP A 15 13.77 1.38 8.72
C TRP A 15 15.12 0.78 9.19
N PRO A 16 15.60 -0.36 8.64
CA PRO A 16 16.88 -0.93 9.06
C PRO A 16 18.09 -0.04 8.72
N ARG A 17 17.96 0.93 7.80
CA ARG A 17 19.04 1.89 7.54
C ARG A 17 19.21 2.90 8.66
N LEU A 18 18.11 3.40 9.23
CA LEU A 18 18.12 4.37 10.34
C LEU A 18 18.30 3.68 11.69
N MET A 19 17.64 2.54 11.88
CA MET A 19 17.63 1.79 13.12
C MET A 19 17.91 0.32 12.79
N PRO A 20 19.18 -0.12 12.76
CA PRO A 20 19.56 -1.47 12.28
C PRO A 20 18.87 -2.63 12.98
N THR A 21 18.62 -2.52 14.29
CA THR A 21 17.85 -3.52 15.06
C THR A 21 16.35 -3.26 15.05
N GLY A 22 15.93 -2.11 14.52
CA GLY A 22 14.55 -1.60 14.60
C GLY A 22 14.17 -0.98 15.94
N ILE A 23 15.10 -0.89 16.91
CA ILE A 23 14.84 -0.38 18.27
C ILE A 23 15.65 0.90 18.52
N LYS A 24 14.97 1.99 18.91
CA LYS A 24 15.59 3.33 18.98
C LYS A 24 16.67 3.40 20.06
N SER A 25 16.45 2.71 21.18
CA SER A 25 17.39 2.67 22.31
C SER A 25 18.69 1.94 22.01
N ASP A 26 18.73 1.08 20.99
CA ASP A 26 19.91 0.29 20.68
C ASP A 26 20.92 1.13 19.90
N HIS A 27 20.52 1.62 18.71
CA HIS A 27 21.39 2.41 17.86
C HIS A 27 20.60 3.18 16.79
N VAL A 28 20.91 4.47 16.66
CA VAL A 28 20.48 5.31 15.54
C VAL A 28 21.69 5.56 14.64
N ASN A 29 21.55 5.19 13.36
CA ASN A 29 22.61 5.32 12.36
C ASN A 29 22.58 6.71 11.72
N GLU A 30 23.42 7.60 12.23
CA GLU A 30 23.56 8.98 11.75
C GLU A 30 23.98 9.08 10.26
N LYS A 31 24.69 8.08 9.71
CA LYS A 31 24.99 8.06 8.27
C LYS A 31 23.75 7.79 7.43
N GLY A 32 22.84 6.96 7.93
CA GLY A 32 21.54 6.70 7.32
C GLY A 32 20.68 7.97 7.29
N ILE A 33 20.68 8.72 8.39
CA ILE A 33 19.98 10.01 8.46
C ILE A 33 20.57 11.02 7.50
N LYS A 34 21.90 11.17 7.48
CA LYS A 34 22.60 12.09 6.57
C LYS A 34 22.28 11.80 5.09
N TYR A 35 22.11 10.54 4.71
CA TYR A 35 21.68 10.19 3.35
C TYR A 35 20.32 10.79 3.00
N TYR A 36 19.32 10.63 3.88
CA TYR A 36 17.97 11.17 3.63
C TYR A 36 17.92 12.68 3.78
N ASP A 37 18.69 13.27 4.69
CA ASP A 37 18.86 14.73 4.76
C ASP A 37 19.35 15.28 3.41
N ASN A 38 20.44 14.73 2.87
CA ASN A 38 20.99 15.16 1.60
C ASN A 38 19.98 14.98 0.44
N LEU A 39 19.22 13.89 0.43
CA LEU A 39 18.17 13.67 -0.59
C LEU A 39 17.06 14.72 -0.48
N ILE A 40 16.56 14.97 0.73
CA ILE A 40 15.50 15.95 1.00
C ILE A 40 15.98 17.36 0.62
N ASP A 41 17.19 17.76 1.02
CA ASP A 41 17.75 19.06 0.69
C ASP A 41 17.92 19.21 -0.83
N SER A 42 18.44 18.18 -1.51
CA SER A 42 18.59 18.19 -2.97
C SER A 42 17.25 18.32 -3.71
N LEU A 43 16.18 17.70 -3.19
CA LEU A 43 14.83 17.84 -3.75
C LEU A 43 14.32 19.27 -3.60
N LEU A 44 14.43 19.84 -2.39
CA LEU A 44 13.94 21.18 -2.08
C LEU A 44 14.73 22.28 -2.80
N GLU A 45 16.06 22.15 -2.91
CA GLU A 45 16.91 23.04 -3.72
C GLU A 45 16.50 23.06 -5.20
N ASN A 46 15.88 22.00 -5.68
CA ASN A 46 15.35 21.88 -7.04
C ASN A 46 13.82 22.11 -7.11
N GLN A 47 13.21 22.66 -6.06
CA GLN A 47 11.77 22.97 -5.98
C GLN A 47 10.87 21.73 -6.16
N ILE A 48 11.33 20.57 -5.70
CA ILE A 48 10.57 19.32 -5.70
C ILE A 48 10.16 18.99 -4.27
N THR A 49 8.85 18.89 -4.04
CA THR A 49 8.30 18.60 -2.72
C THR A 49 8.44 17.12 -2.38
N PRO A 50 9.09 16.75 -1.26
CA PRO A 50 9.22 15.35 -0.86
C PRO A 50 7.93 14.81 -0.24
N ILE A 51 7.50 13.63 -0.69
CA ILE A 51 6.45 12.81 -0.05
C ILE A 51 7.12 11.55 0.50
N VAL A 52 7.11 11.39 1.81
CA VAL A 52 7.91 10.36 2.48
C VAL A 52 7.04 9.21 2.97
N THR A 53 7.34 8.00 2.51
CA THR A 53 6.77 6.76 3.02
C THR A 53 7.64 6.21 4.15
N LEU A 54 7.05 6.00 5.32
CA LEU A 54 7.76 5.48 6.49
C LEU A 54 8.00 3.97 6.38
N TYR A 55 7.02 3.20 5.91
CA TYR A 55 7.18 1.75 5.76
C TYR A 55 6.80 1.29 4.36
N HIS A 56 7.79 0.77 3.63
CA HIS A 56 7.62 0.15 2.32
C HIS A 56 8.25 -1.26 2.32
N TRP A 57 7.70 -2.10 3.20
CA TRP A 57 7.91 -3.56 3.26
C TRP A 57 9.30 -4.03 3.72
N ASP A 58 10.13 -3.14 4.27
CA ASP A 58 11.51 -3.43 4.65
C ASP A 58 11.68 -3.48 6.17
N LEU A 59 10.91 -4.36 6.84
CA LEU A 59 11.01 -4.56 8.29
C LEU A 59 12.44 -4.97 8.70
N PRO A 60 13.04 -4.38 9.75
CA PRO A 60 14.30 -4.87 10.30
C PRO A 60 14.19 -6.34 10.70
N GLN A 61 15.12 -7.16 10.20
CA GLN A 61 15.10 -8.61 10.41
C GLN A 61 15.07 -8.99 11.90
N VAL A 62 15.77 -8.23 12.75
CA VAL A 62 15.78 -8.42 14.21
C VAL A 62 14.36 -8.36 14.79
N LEU A 63 13.50 -7.47 14.30
CA LEU A 63 12.12 -7.34 14.75
C LEU A 63 11.26 -8.53 14.30
N GLN A 64 11.52 -9.06 13.10
CA GLN A 64 10.84 -10.27 12.61
C GLN A 64 11.26 -11.51 13.42
N GLU A 65 12.55 -11.71 13.65
CA GLU A 65 13.08 -12.91 14.31
C GLU A 65 12.79 -12.95 15.81
N LYS A 66 13.02 -11.84 16.52
CA LYS A 66 12.88 -11.83 17.99
C LYS A 66 11.44 -11.67 18.45
N TYR A 67 10.62 -10.94 17.69
CA TYR A 67 9.27 -10.59 18.12
C TYR A 67 8.18 -11.15 17.22
N GLY A 68 8.48 -11.68 16.03
CA GLY A 68 7.48 -12.22 15.10
C GLY A 68 6.88 -11.19 14.16
N GLY A 69 7.47 -10.00 14.06
CA GLY A 69 7.04 -8.96 13.10
C GLY A 69 5.63 -8.44 13.38
N TRP A 70 4.87 -8.20 12.31
CA TRP A 70 3.51 -7.67 12.38
C TRP A 70 2.50 -8.61 13.05
N HIS A 71 2.85 -9.86 13.36
CA HIS A 71 2.02 -10.70 14.23
C HIS A 71 2.11 -10.33 15.71
N ASN A 72 3.05 -9.48 16.10
CA ASN A 72 3.22 -9.05 17.47
C ASN A 72 2.75 -7.62 17.70
N ILE A 73 1.93 -7.42 18.73
CA ILE A 73 1.37 -6.12 19.08
C ILE A 73 2.44 -5.08 19.42
N SER A 74 3.61 -5.52 19.92
CA SER A 74 4.74 -4.63 20.21
C SER A 74 5.24 -3.86 18.98
N MET A 75 4.96 -4.36 17.76
CA MET A 75 5.32 -3.68 16.51
C MET A 75 4.67 -2.30 16.37
N VAL A 76 3.50 -2.10 16.98
CA VAL A 76 2.82 -0.80 17.07
C VAL A 76 3.73 0.25 17.74
N ASN A 77 4.47 -0.14 18.77
CA ASN A 77 5.37 0.76 19.49
C ASN A 77 6.68 0.96 18.74
N TYR A 78 7.31 -0.12 18.28
CA TYR A 78 8.57 -0.03 17.53
C TYR A 78 8.43 0.83 16.27
N PHE A 79 7.32 0.64 15.52
CA PHE A 79 7.06 1.45 14.34
C PHE A 79 6.79 2.92 14.71
N ASN A 80 6.09 3.17 15.82
CA ASN A 80 5.87 4.53 16.29
C ASN A 80 7.18 5.23 16.71
N ASP A 81 8.10 4.53 17.36
CA ASP A 81 9.41 5.10 17.74
C ASP A 81 10.23 5.47 16.50
N PHE A 82 10.20 4.62 15.48
CA PHE A 82 10.83 4.89 14.19
C PHE A 82 10.19 6.07 13.46
N ALA A 83 8.86 6.11 13.38
CA ALA A 83 8.12 7.22 12.77
C ALA A 83 8.40 8.54 13.51
N ASN A 84 8.39 8.52 14.84
CA ASN A 84 8.69 9.67 15.68
C ASN A 84 10.12 10.19 15.45
N LEU A 85 11.10 9.30 15.31
CA LEU A 85 12.46 9.68 14.90
C LEU A 85 12.46 10.34 13.50
N CYS A 86 11.71 9.80 12.53
CA CYS A 86 11.63 10.42 11.21
C CYS A 86 11.02 11.82 11.25
N PHE A 87 9.95 12.03 12.03
CA PHE A 87 9.35 13.34 12.24
C PHE A 87 10.32 14.31 12.91
N GLU A 88 11.04 13.86 13.93
CA GLU A 88 12.06 14.62 14.65
C GLU A 88 13.17 15.11 13.71
N ARG A 89 13.67 14.24 12.83
CA ARG A 89 14.84 14.53 11.98
C ARG A 89 14.49 15.27 10.69
N PHE A 90 13.34 14.99 10.09
CA PHE A 90 13.04 15.48 8.74
C PHE A 90 11.77 16.34 8.64
N GLY A 91 10.90 16.34 9.65
CA GLY A 91 9.59 16.99 9.57
C GLY A 91 9.61 18.53 9.58
N ASN A 92 10.76 19.15 9.87
CA ASN A 92 10.95 20.57 9.62
C ASN A 92 10.82 20.91 8.12
N ARG A 93 11.19 19.97 7.23
CA ARG A 93 11.20 20.10 5.77
C ARG A 93 10.13 19.27 5.07
N VAL A 94 9.92 18.03 5.51
CA VAL A 94 8.94 17.11 4.93
C VAL A 94 7.54 17.41 5.47
N LYS A 95 6.59 17.65 4.56
CA LYS A 95 5.19 18.00 4.89
C LYS A 95 4.16 16.93 4.55
N TYR A 96 4.54 15.91 3.78
CA TYR A 96 3.63 14.83 3.39
C TYR A 96 4.21 13.49 3.81
N TRP A 97 3.54 12.83 4.75
CA TRP A 97 3.96 11.56 5.32
C TRP A 97 2.95 10.47 4.98
N ILE A 98 3.45 9.34 4.49
CA ILE A 98 2.68 8.11 4.29
C ILE A 98 3.18 7.10 5.30
N THR A 99 2.33 6.59 6.20
CA THR A 99 2.79 5.62 7.19
C THR A 99 3.15 4.28 6.55
N PHE A 100 2.21 3.71 5.78
CA PHE A 100 2.35 2.41 5.14
C PHE A 100 2.11 2.55 3.64
N ASN A 101 2.98 1.94 2.85
CA ASN A 101 2.63 1.59 1.48
C ASN A 101 1.92 0.24 1.44
N ASN A 102 0.76 0.20 0.80
CA ASN A 102 0.00 -1.00 0.47
C ASN A 102 0.08 -2.06 1.60
N PRO A 103 -0.57 -1.79 2.76
CA PRO A 103 -0.52 -2.69 3.91
C PRO A 103 -1.19 -4.05 3.62
N TRP A 104 -2.00 -4.15 2.55
CA TRP A 104 -2.54 -5.42 2.08
C TRP A 104 -1.43 -6.39 1.67
N SER A 105 -0.45 -5.93 0.87
CA SER A 105 0.69 -6.77 0.47
C SER A 105 1.49 -7.26 1.66
N VAL A 106 1.72 -6.39 2.65
CA VAL A 106 2.41 -6.79 3.89
C VAL A 106 1.64 -7.91 4.60
N ALA A 107 0.33 -7.77 4.75
CA ALA A 107 -0.50 -8.72 5.49
C ALA A 107 -0.71 -10.03 4.70
N VAL A 108 -1.16 -9.95 3.45
CA VAL A 108 -1.54 -11.11 2.64
C VAL A 108 -0.31 -11.76 2.04
N GLU A 109 0.52 -11.02 1.32
CA GLU A 109 1.67 -11.63 0.64
C GLU A 109 2.80 -11.98 1.63
N GLY A 110 2.92 -11.25 2.74
CA GLY A 110 3.92 -11.51 3.77
C GLY A 110 3.56 -12.63 4.76
N TYR A 111 2.30 -12.69 5.23
CA TYR A 111 1.88 -13.59 6.33
C TYR A 111 0.81 -14.63 5.96
N GLU A 112 0.19 -14.57 4.78
CA GLU A 112 -0.80 -15.55 4.32
C GLU A 112 -0.26 -16.42 3.18
N THR A 113 0.20 -15.82 2.06
CA THR A 113 0.72 -16.54 0.90
C THR A 113 2.22 -16.82 0.99
N GLY A 114 2.96 -15.92 1.64
CA GLY A 114 4.41 -15.95 1.74
C GLY A 114 5.13 -15.66 0.42
N GLU A 115 4.47 -14.97 -0.51
CA GLU A 115 5.06 -14.50 -1.77
C GLU A 115 6.02 -13.32 -1.55
N HIS A 116 5.78 -12.53 -0.50
CA HIS A 116 6.68 -11.49 -0.04
C HIS A 116 7.33 -11.87 1.29
N ALA A 117 8.45 -11.22 1.62
CA ALA A 117 9.04 -11.32 2.95
C ALA A 117 7.96 -10.95 4.02
N PRO A 118 7.91 -11.66 5.16
CA PRO A 118 8.86 -12.67 5.66
C PRO A 118 8.66 -14.10 5.13
N GLY A 119 7.81 -14.33 4.12
CA GLY A 119 7.60 -15.66 3.53
C GLY A 119 6.75 -16.59 4.40
N ILE A 120 5.94 -16.03 5.31
CA ILE A 120 5.15 -16.79 6.26
C ILE A 120 3.82 -17.22 5.60
N LYS A 121 3.48 -18.50 5.76
CA LYS A 121 2.31 -19.13 5.13
C LYS A 121 1.23 -19.52 6.15
N LEU A 122 0.70 -18.54 6.88
CA LEU A 122 -0.30 -18.77 7.94
C LEU A 122 -1.71 -18.55 7.41
N ARG A 123 -2.23 -19.57 6.73
CA ARG A 123 -3.52 -19.56 6.03
C ARG A 123 -4.69 -19.20 6.95
N GLY A 124 -5.52 -18.27 6.49
CA GLY A 124 -6.78 -17.86 7.08
C GLY A 124 -6.66 -17.10 8.41
N THR A 125 -5.45 -16.83 8.90
CA THR A 125 -5.23 -16.20 10.21
C THR A 125 -4.10 -15.18 10.20
N GLY A 126 -3.05 -15.44 9.42
CA GLY A 126 -1.85 -14.62 9.38
C GLY A 126 -2.13 -13.21 8.88
N ALA A 127 -2.82 -13.06 7.76
CA ALA A 127 -3.13 -11.73 7.22
C ALA A 127 -4.00 -10.91 8.19
N TYR A 128 -5.01 -11.53 8.83
CA TYR A 128 -5.91 -10.83 9.74
C TYR A 128 -5.20 -10.27 10.97
N ARG A 129 -4.29 -11.05 11.56
CA ARG A 129 -3.51 -10.61 12.71
C ARG A 129 -2.51 -9.51 12.34
N ALA A 130 -1.83 -9.64 11.20
CA ALA A 130 -0.87 -8.63 10.71
C ALA A 130 -1.57 -7.30 10.41
N ALA A 131 -2.66 -7.34 9.63
CA ALA A 131 -3.44 -6.15 9.28
C ALA A 131 -3.99 -5.42 10.52
N HIS A 132 -4.44 -6.16 11.53
CA HIS A 132 -4.93 -5.58 12.77
C HIS A 132 -3.88 -4.73 13.48
N HIS A 133 -2.63 -5.20 13.53
CA HIS A 133 -1.53 -4.42 14.11
C HIS A 133 -1.05 -3.29 13.20
N LEU A 134 -1.05 -3.47 11.87
CA LEU A 134 -0.73 -2.41 10.91
C LEU A 134 -1.68 -1.21 11.05
N ILE A 135 -2.99 -1.46 11.16
CA ILE A 135 -4.00 -0.40 11.36
C ILE A 135 -3.78 0.32 12.70
N LYS A 136 -3.53 -0.42 13.79
CA LYS A 136 -3.23 0.17 15.10
C LYS A 136 -1.94 0.99 15.09
N ALA A 137 -0.92 0.52 14.38
CA ALA A 137 0.35 1.22 14.21
C ALA A 137 0.16 2.53 13.43
N HIS A 138 -0.63 2.52 12.36
CA HIS A 138 -0.97 3.71 11.59
C HIS A 138 -1.63 4.77 12.47
N ALA A 139 -2.70 4.40 13.19
CA ALA A 139 -3.42 5.30 14.07
C ALA A 139 -2.48 5.90 15.14
N LYS A 140 -1.63 5.07 15.75
CA LYS A 140 -0.67 5.54 16.75
C LYS A 140 0.34 6.55 16.19
N VAL A 141 0.84 6.32 14.98
CA VAL A 141 1.75 7.24 14.30
C VAL A 141 1.07 8.57 13.98
N TRP A 142 -0.18 8.53 13.48
CA TRP A 142 -0.96 9.74 13.23
C TRP A 142 -1.16 10.55 14.52
N HIS A 143 -1.56 9.92 15.62
CA HIS A 143 -1.74 10.60 16.92
C HIS A 143 -0.42 11.17 17.47
N THR A 144 0.70 10.46 17.27
CA THR A 144 2.03 10.96 17.65
C THR A 144 2.40 12.21 16.84
N TYR A 145 2.13 12.21 15.53
CA TYR A 145 2.34 13.39 14.70
C TYR A 145 1.44 14.55 15.14
N ASP A 146 0.14 14.30 15.31
CA ASP A 146 -0.86 15.28 15.69
C ASP A 146 -0.52 15.99 17.01
N SER A 147 -0.24 15.20 18.05
CA SER A 147 0.02 15.71 19.39
C SER A 147 1.38 16.38 19.55
N LEU A 148 2.44 15.86 18.92
CA LEU A 148 3.82 16.31 19.18
C LEU A 148 4.38 17.25 18.11
N TRP A 149 3.99 17.06 16.85
CA TRP A 149 4.70 17.64 15.70
C TRP A 149 3.85 18.56 14.85
N ARG A 150 2.56 18.29 14.67
CA ARG A 150 1.69 19.01 13.74
C ARG A 150 1.67 20.51 14.01
N ASN A 151 1.62 20.92 15.27
CA ASN A 151 1.64 22.34 15.65
C ASN A 151 2.90 23.08 15.18
N LYS A 152 4.06 22.42 15.17
CA LYS A 152 5.35 23.00 14.78
C LYS A 152 5.64 22.84 13.28
N GLN A 153 5.29 21.68 12.73
CA GLN A 153 5.72 21.25 11.41
C GLN A 153 4.68 21.52 10.32
N LYS A 154 3.39 21.61 10.69
CA LYS A 154 2.28 21.92 9.78
C LYS A 154 2.19 20.98 8.56
N GLY A 155 2.62 19.73 8.70
CA GLY A 155 2.46 18.70 7.66
C GLY A 155 1.20 17.86 7.84
N MET A 156 1.07 16.87 6.96
CA MET A 156 -0.04 15.92 6.86
C MET A 156 0.48 14.49 6.93
N VAL A 157 -0.32 13.61 7.51
CA VAL A 157 -0.08 12.17 7.64
C VAL A 157 -1.24 11.41 7.02
N GLY A 158 -0.91 10.59 6.03
CA GLY A 158 -1.83 9.71 5.32
C GLY A 158 -1.33 8.27 5.26
N ILE A 159 -2.03 7.47 4.47
CA ILE A 159 -1.70 6.07 4.16
C ILE A 159 -1.90 5.82 2.68
N SER A 160 -1.05 4.99 2.06
CA SER A 160 -1.17 4.61 0.65
C SER A 160 -1.81 3.23 0.57
N LEU A 161 -3.02 3.15 0.03
CA LEU A 161 -3.77 1.91 -0.11
C LEU A 161 -3.83 1.50 -1.58
N ALA A 162 -3.37 0.28 -1.87
CA ALA A 162 -3.65 -0.33 -3.15
C ALA A 162 -5.15 -0.64 -3.25
N GLY A 163 -5.72 -0.40 -4.43
CA GLY A 163 -7.11 -0.69 -4.73
C GLY A 163 -7.25 -1.21 -6.14
N ASP A 164 -7.66 -2.46 -6.29
CA ASP A 164 -8.19 -2.96 -7.56
C ASP A 164 -9.69 -2.66 -7.62
N TRP A 165 -10.18 -2.37 -8.83
CA TRP A 165 -11.61 -2.25 -9.04
C TRP A 165 -12.22 -3.63 -9.32
N GLY A 166 -13.31 -3.96 -8.62
CA GLY A 166 -14.14 -5.12 -8.92
C GLY A 166 -15.38 -4.69 -9.70
N GLU A 167 -15.51 -5.14 -10.94
CA GLU A 167 -16.72 -4.93 -11.76
C GLU A 167 -17.56 -6.22 -11.74
N PRO A 168 -18.88 -6.17 -11.48
CA PRO A 168 -19.70 -7.38 -11.56
C PRO A 168 -19.74 -7.95 -12.98
N VAL A 169 -19.65 -9.27 -13.11
CA VAL A 169 -19.79 -9.95 -14.42
C VAL A 169 -21.17 -9.68 -15.04
N ASP A 170 -22.21 -9.77 -14.22
CA ASP A 170 -23.59 -9.48 -14.61
C ASP A 170 -24.18 -8.39 -13.71
N ILE A 171 -24.39 -7.20 -14.28
CA ILE A 171 -24.98 -6.03 -13.60
C ILE A 171 -26.47 -6.19 -13.27
N THR A 172 -27.13 -7.24 -13.77
CA THR A 172 -28.51 -7.58 -13.45
C THR A 172 -28.61 -8.65 -12.36
N ASN A 173 -27.51 -9.35 -12.07
CA ASN A 173 -27.42 -10.34 -11.02
C ASN A 173 -26.97 -9.70 -9.70
N GLN A 174 -27.90 -9.56 -8.76
CA GLN A 174 -27.63 -8.97 -7.44
C GLN A 174 -26.45 -9.64 -6.69
N LYS A 175 -26.25 -10.95 -6.85
CA LYS A 175 -25.13 -11.65 -6.19
C LYS A 175 -23.78 -11.21 -6.73
N ASP A 176 -23.68 -10.92 -8.03
CA ASP A 176 -22.45 -10.46 -8.65
C ASP A 176 -22.14 -9.00 -8.27
N ILE A 177 -23.17 -8.15 -8.17
CA ILE A 177 -23.04 -6.78 -7.65
C ILE A 177 -22.50 -6.80 -6.21
N GLU A 178 -23.10 -7.60 -5.34
CA GLU A 178 -22.64 -7.75 -3.94
C GLU A 178 -21.25 -8.39 -3.84
N ALA A 179 -20.91 -9.28 -4.77
CA ALA A 179 -19.58 -9.89 -4.85
C ALA A 179 -18.51 -8.87 -5.27
N ALA A 180 -18.81 -8.00 -6.23
CA ALA A 180 -17.93 -6.92 -6.67
C ALA A 180 -17.65 -5.90 -5.55
N GLU A 181 -18.69 -5.47 -4.83
CA GLU A 181 -18.52 -4.61 -3.64
C GLU A 181 -17.66 -5.31 -2.57
N ARG A 182 -17.96 -6.59 -2.27
CA ARG A 182 -17.20 -7.39 -1.30
C ARG A 182 -15.74 -7.53 -1.70
N TYR A 183 -15.43 -7.66 -2.99
CA TYR A 183 -14.07 -7.72 -3.51
C TYR A 183 -13.28 -6.45 -3.13
N VAL A 184 -13.84 -5.26 -3.39
CA VAL A 184 -13.21 -3.98 -3.06
C VAL A 184 -13.08 -3.79 -1.54
N GLN A 185 -14.12 -4.17 -0.79
CA GLN A 185 -14.13 -4.06 0.68
C GLN A 185 -13.11 -4.98 1.36
N PHE A 186 -12.87 -6.20 0.84
CA PHE A 186 -11.84 -7.09 1.37
C PHE A 186 -10.41 -6.65 1.01
N TYR A 187 -10.25 -5.75 0.04
CA TYR A 187 -8.95 -5.26 -0.42
C TYR A 187 -8.64 -3.87 0.15
N MET A 188 -9.11 -2.79 -0.48
CA MET A 188 -8.92 -1.41 0.01
C MET A 188 -9.75 -1.14 1.26
N GLY A 189 -11.02 -1.55 1.28
CA GLY A 189 -11.95 -1.26 2.37
C GLY A 189 -11.50 -1.83 3.72
N TRP A 190 -10.73 -2.92 3.69
CA TRP A 190 -10.22 -3.58 4.89
C TRP A 190 -9.36 -2.65 5.74
N PHE A 191 -8.59 -1.78 5.09
CA PHE A 191 -7.73 -0.79 5.76
C PHE A 191 -8.39 0.59 5.82
N ALA A 192 -9.11 1.00 4.77
CA ALA A 192 -9.75 2.30 4.71
C ALA A 192 -10.90 2.43 5.72
N THR A 193 -11.81 1.46 5.80
CA THR A 193 -13.02 1.56 6.63
C THR A 193 -12.72 1.69 8.13
N PRO A 194 -11.74 0.99 8.72
CA PRO A 194 -11.31 1.26 10.09
C PRO A 194 -10.82 2.70 10.30
N ILE A 195 -10.05 3.24 9.35
CA ILE A 195 -9.47 4.59 9.44
C ILE A 195 -10.56 5.66 9.33
N PHE A 196 -11.51 5.52 8.41
CA PHE A 196 -12.56 6.53 8.21
C PHE A 196 -13.76 6.34 9.14
N HIS A 197 -14.17 5.09 9.42
CA HIS A 197 -15.40 4.78 10.14
C HIS A 197 -15.17 4.10 11.51
N GLY A 198 -13.94 3.71 11.83
CA GLY A 198 -13.57 3.19 13.15
C GLY A 198 -13.70 1.68 13.33
N ASP A 199 -14.18 0.91 12.36
CA ASP A 199 -14.25 -0.56 12.47
C ASP A 199 -14.05 -1.23 11.11
N TYR A 200 -13.88 -2.56 11.11
CA TYR A 200 -13.81 -3.32 9.86
C TYR A 200 -15.11 -3.24 9.05
N PRO A 201 -15.05 -3.37 7.70
CA PRO A 201 -16.24 -3.49 6.87
C PRO A 201 -17.17 -4.58 7.40
N GLN A 202 -18.47 -4.30 7.47
CA GLN A 202 -19.44 -5.25 8.00
C GLN A 202 -19.44 -6.57 7.19
N VAL A 203 -19.32 -6.46 5.86
CA VAL A 203 -19.23 -7.61 4.96
C VAL A 203 -18.05 -8.53 5.30
N MET A 204 -16.91 -8.00 5.74
CA MET A 204 -15.77 -8.82 6.16
C MET A 204 -16.07 -9.55 7.46
N LYS A 205 -16.63 -8.84 8.46
CA LYS A 205 -17.00 -9.43 9.75
C LYS A 205 -17.98 -10.59 9.57
N ASP A 206 -18.99 -10.41 8.73
CA ASP A 206 -20.03 -11.40 8.50
C ASP A 206 -19.50 -12.63 7.75
N PHE A 207 -18.74 -12.44 6.67
CA PHE A 207 -18.22 -13.56 5.87
C PHE A 207 -17.16 -14.35 6.62
N ILE A 208 -16.18 -13.68 7.23
CA ILE A 208 -15.11 -14.36 7.98
C ILE A 208 -15.71 -15.03 9.22
N GLY A 209 -16.62 -14.37 9.95
CA GLY A 209 -17.30 -14.95 11.10
C GLY A 209 -18.08 -16.21 10.74
N ARG A 210 -18.83 -16.19 9.63
CA ARG A 210 -19.56 -17.36 9.11
C ARG A 210 -18.60 -18.50 8.75
N LYS A 211 -17.51 -18.21 8.06
CA LYS A 211 -16.48 -19.21 7.69
C LYS A 211 -15.81 -19.80 8.92
N SER A 212 -15.47 -18.97 9.91
CA SER A 212 -14.94 -19.41 11.20
C SER A 212 -15.90 -20.33 11.94
N ALA A 213 -17.19 -20.01 11.98
CA ALA A 213 -18.21 -20.88 12.58
C ALA A 213 -18.34 -22.22 11.82
N GLN A 214 -18.32 -22.20 10.49
CA GLN A 214 -18.34 -23.41 9.65
C GLN A 214 -17.10 -24.30 9.85
N GLN A 215 -15.96 -23.72 10.26
CA GLN A 215 -14.76 -24.46 10.64
C GLN A 215 -14.83 -25.04 12.07
N GLY A 216 -15.90 -24.74 12.82
CA GLY A 216 -16.04 -25.14 14.23
C GLY A 216 -15.19 -24.29 15.19
N LEU A 217 -14.75 -23.10 14.79
CA LEU A 217 -14.01 -22.19 15.67
C LEU A 217 -14.99 -21.46 16.60
N GLY A 218 -14.64 -21.36 17.89
CA GLY A 218 -15.43 -20.64 18.88
C GLY A 218 -15.41 -19.10 18.72
N THR A 219 -14.48 -18.58 17.91
CA THR A 219 -14.33 -17.14 17.63
C THR A 219 -13.98 -16.90 16.16
N SER A 220 -14.27 -15.69 15.67
CA SER A 220 -13.89 -15.26 14.33
C SER A 220 -12.37 -15.21 14.18
N ARG A 221 -11.86 -15.59 13.00
CA ARG A 221 -10.45 -15.42 12.62
C ARG A 221 -10.08 -13.96 12.39
N LEU A 222 -11.06 -13.09 12.10
CA LEU A 222 -10.88 -11.64 12.06
C LEU A 222 -10.89 -11.09 13.50
N PRO A 223 -9.80 -10.46 13.97
CA PRO A 223 -9.77 -9.82 15.28
C PRO A 223 -10.85 -8.73 15.41
N THR A 224 -11.22 -8.39 16.64
CA THR A 224 -12.18 -7.32 16.93
C THR A 224 -11.47 -6.13 17.56
N PHE A 225 -11.84 -4.91 17.14
CA PHE A 225 -11.47 -3.70 17.87
C PHE A 225 -12.42 -3.50 19.05
N SER A 226 -11.85 -3.20 20.22
CA SER A 226 -12.59 -2.67 21.37
C SER A 226 -13.19 -1.30 21.05
N SER A 227 -14.21 -0.87 21.80
CA SER A 227 -14.84 0.44 21.58
C SER A 227 -13.84 1.60 21.65
N GLN A 228 -12.84 1.50 22.53
CA GLN A 228 -11.75 2.47 22.66
C GLN A 228 -10.86 2.47 21.41
N GLU A 229 -10.49 1.30 20.89
CA GLU A 229 -9.70 1.21 19.66
C GLU A 229 -10.46 1.76 18.45
N LYS A 230 -11.77 1.46 18.34
CA LYS A 230 -12.60 2.01 17.26
C LYS A 230 -12.60 3.53 17.26
N SER A 231 -12.77 4.14 18.43
CA SER A 231 -12.70 5.60 18.58
C SER A 231 -11.30 6.15 18.33
N TYR A 232 -10.25 5.42 18.68
CA TYR A 232 -8.86 5.85 18.52
C TYR A 232 -8.41 5.82 17.06
N ILE A 233 -8.88 4.84 16.28
CA ILE A 233 -8.50 4.65 14.88
C ILE A 233 -9.30 5.58 13.95
N ARG A 234 -10.56 5.85 14.27
CA ARG A 234 -11.43 6.70 13.44
C ARG A 234 -10.83 8.10 13.25
N GLY A 235 -10.77 8.56 12.00
CA GLY A 235 -10.33 9.91 11.61
C GLY A 235 -8.81 10.09 11.56
N THR A 236 -8.02 9.02 11.60
CA THR A 236 -6.54 9.10 11.65
C THR A 236 -5.88 9.28 10.28
N CYS A 237 -6.46 10.09 9.39
CA CYS A 237 -5.96 10.25 8.02
C CYS A 237 -6.24 11.66 7.47
N ASP A 238 -5.18 12.38 7.10
CA ASP A 238 -5.29 13.75 6.56
C ASP A 238 -5.47 13.74 5.02
N PHE A 239 -4.93 12.72 4.35
CA PHE A 239 -5.10 12.46 2.92
C PHE A 239 -4.99 10.96 2.63
N MET A 240 -5.73 10.50 1.63
CA MET A 240 -5.71 9.11 1.18
C MET A 240 -4.80 8.95 -0.03
N GLY A 241 -3.71 8.20 0.13
CA GLY A 241 -2.93 7.71 -1.01
C GLY A 241 -3.65 6.54 -1.68
N VAL A 242 -3.79 6.60 -3.00
CA VAL A 242 -4.40 5.53 -3.81
C VAL A 242 -3.36 5.00 -4.78
N GLY A 243 -3.04 3.71 -4.64
CA GLY A 243 -2.32 2.93 -5.64
C GLY A 243 -3.32 2.14 -6.49
N HIS A 244 -3.33 2.33 -7.80
CA HIS A 244 -4.25 1.60 -8.68
C HIS A 244 -3.57 1.20 -9.98
N PHE A 245 -3.78 -0.05 -10.38
CA PHE A 245 -3.14 -0.65 -11.54
C PHE A 245 -4.13 -1.39 -12.44
N THR A 246 -5.10 -2.11 -11.87
CA THR A 246 -5.92 -3.03 -12.65
C THR A 246 -7.36 -3.13 -12.15
N THR A 247 -8.19 -3.76 -12.97
CA THR A 247 -9.57 -4.15 -12.67
C THR A 247 -9.76 -5.65 -12.84
N ARG A 248 -10.77 -6.21 -12.18
CA ARG A 248 -11.24 -7.58 -12.36
C ARG A 248 -12.76 -7.63 -12.54
N TYR A 249 -13.21 -8.56 -13.37
CA TYR A 249 -14.61 -8.98 -13.33
C TYR A 249 -14.82 -9.95 -12.17
N ILE A 250 -15.90 -9.74 -11.42
CA ILE A 250 -16.21 -10.46 -10.19
C ILE A 250 -17.57 -11.12 -10.31
N THR A 251 -17.64 -12.39 -9.95
CA THR A 251 -18.90 -13.12 -9.76
C THR A 251 -18.91 -13.80 -8.40
N HIS A 252 -20.11 -14.01 -7.86
CA HIS A 252 -20.25 -14.75 -6.61
C HIS A 252 -19.87 -16.22 -6.81
N LYS A 253 -18.95 -16.70 -5.99
CA LYS A 253 -18.60 -18.12 -5.93
C LYS A 253 -18.41 -18.55 -4.49
N THR A 254 -19.34 -19.37 -3.98
CA THR A 254 -19.18 -19.97 -2.66
C THR A 254 -17.98 -20.91 -2.66
N GLN A 255 -17.02 -20.65 -1.79
CA GLN A 255 -15.84 -21.48 -1.58
C GLN A 255 -16.09 -22.44 -0.41
N PRO A 256 -15.55 -23.67 -0.43
CA PRO A 256 -15.73 -24.59 0.70
C PRO A 256 -15.06 -24.04 1.96
N ALA A 257 -15.75 -24.15 3.10
CA ALA A 257 -15.15 -23.88 4.41
C ALA A 257 -14.45 -25.15 4.92
N GLY A 258 -13.28 -24.98 5.52
CA GLY A 258 -12.51 -26.10 6.08
C GLY A 258 -11.12 -25.70 6.57
N ARG A 259 -10.28 -26.71 6.86
CA ARG A 259 -8.88 -26.51 7.29
C ARG A 259 -8.04 -25.74 6.27
N SER A 260 -8.45 -25.71 5.01
CA SER A 260 -7.82 -24.97 3.92
C SER A 260 -8.37 -23.56 3.71
N SER A 261 -9.17 -23.01 4.63
CA SER A 261 -9.68 -21.64 4.46
C SER A 261 -8.54 -20.64 4.54
N THR A 262 -8.65 -19.60 3.72
CA THR A 262 -7.65 -18.57 3.46
C THR A 262 -8.35 -17.23 3.35
N TYR A 263 -7.58 -16.15 3.37
CA TYR A 263 -8.08 -14.83 2.98
C TYR A 263 -8.89 -14.86 1.67
N PHE A 264 -8.40 -15.57 0.65
CA PHE A 264 -9.04 -15.63 -0.66
C PHE A 264 -10.37 -16.40 -0.66
N THR A 265 -10.47 -17.48 0.12
CA THR A 265 -11.70 -18.28 0.19
C THR A 265 -12.77 -17.65 1.09
N ASP A 266 -12.36 -16.79 2.04
CA ASP A 266 -13.31 -16.05 2.89
C ASP A 266 -14.13 -15.02 2.12
N ARG A 267 -13.63 -14.59 0.95
CA ARG A 267 -14.27 -13.59 0.10
C ARG A 267 -15.46 -14.15 -0.67
N ASP A 268 -15.57 -15.46 -0.89
CA ASP A 268 -16.62 -16.08 -1.72
C ASP A 268 -16.83 -15.35 -3.08
N VAL A 269 -15.73 -15.14 -3.80
CA VAL A 269 -15.68 -14.53 -5.13
C VAL A 269 -14.91 -15.43 -6.08
N ALA A 270 -15.19 -15.29 -7.37
CA ALA A 270 -14.28 -15.66 -8.44
C ALA A 270 -13.87 -14.39 -9.20
N GLU A 271 -12.59 -14.31 -9.53
CA GLU A 271 -12.01 -13.22 -10.31
C GLU A 271 -11.81 -13.68 -11.74
N LEU A 272 -12.22 -12.84 -12.69
CA LEU A 272 -12.14 -13.08 -14.12
C LEU A 272 -11.52 -11.86 -14.78
N VAL A 273 -10.95 -12.09 -15.96
CA VAL A 273 -10.39 -11.05 -16.82
C VAL A 273 -11.05 -11.16 -18.20
N ASP A 274 -11.29 -10.02 -18.85
CA ASP A 274 -11.64 -10.05 -20.26
C ASP A 274 -10.40 -10.46 -21.06
N PRO A 275 -10.43 -11.52 -21.88
CA PRO A 275 -9.30 -11.90 -22.71
C PRO A 275 -8.87 -10.81 -23.71
N ARG A 276 -9.72 -9.80 -23.93
CA ARG A 276 -9.42 -8.64 -24.78
C ARG A 276 -8.73 -7.50 -24.03
N TRP A 277 -8.69 -7.55 -22.70
CA TRP A 277 -7.96 -6.54 -21.94
C TRP A 277 -6.46 -6.68 -22.20
N PRO A 278 -5.75 -5.59 -22.46
CA PRO A 278 -4.33 -5.69 -22.76
C PRO A 278 -3.51 -6.20 -21.57
N ASP A 279 -2.69 -7.21 -21.83
CA ASP A 279 -1.74 -7.83 -20.90
C ASP A 279 -0.34 -7.19 -21.06
N PRO A 280 0.12 -6.41 -20.08
CA PRO A 280 1.40 -5.72 -20.11
C PRO A 280 2.60 -6.58 -19.67
N GLY A 281 2.41 -7.86 -19.36
CA GLY A 281 3.48 -8.81 -19.06
C GLY A 281 3.62 -9.22 -17.59
N SER A 282 2.95 -8.53 -16.67
CA SER A 282 2.76 -9.03 -15.30
C SER A 282 1.43 -9.79 -15.23
N GLU A 283 1.47 -11.06 -14.82
CA GLU A 283 0.27 -11.94 -14.80
C GLU A 283 -0.92 -11.35 -14.01
N TRP A 284 -0.65 -10.49 -13.03
CA TRP A 284 -1.63 -9.84 -12.19
C TRP A 284 -2.13 -8.48 -12.73
N LEU A 285 -1.56 -7.90 -13.78
CA LEU A 285 -1.90 -6.55 -14.24
C LEU A 285 -2.62 -6.62 -15.58
N TYR A 286 -3.76 -5.93 -15.72
CA TYR A 286 -4.43 -5.71 -17.00
C TYR A 286 -4.75 -4.22 -17.13
N ALA A 287 -4.56 -3.65 -18.33
CA ALA A 287 -4.82 -2.23 -18.57
C ALA A 287 -6.33 -1.96 -18.69
N VAL A 288 -6.94 -1.45 -17.62
CA VAL A 288 -8.37 -1.20 -17.52
C VAL A 288 -8.63 0.21 -16.94
N PRO A 289 -8.37 1.26 -17.72
CA PRO A 289 -8.33 2.64 -17.22
C PRO A 289 -9.66 3.11 -16.63
N TRP A 290 -10.80 2.68 -17.18
CA TRP A 290 -12.11 3.10 -16.67
C TRP A 290 -12.41 2.59 -15.26
N GLY A 291 -11.78 1.48 -14.84
CA GLY A 291 -11.91 0.97 -13.48
C GLY A 291 -11.22 1.87 -12.46
N PHE A 292 -10.17 2.60 -12.87
CA PHE A 292 -9.53 3.61 -12.04
C PHE A 292 -10.53 4.70 -11.65
N ARG A 293 -11.25 5.28 -12.61
CA ARG A 293 -12.29 6.27 -12.34
C ARG A 293 -13.40 5.72 -11.45
N ARG A 294 -13.80 4.45 -11.64
CA ARG A 294 -14.82 3.83 -10.78
C ARG A 294 -14.35 3.67 -9.34
N LEU A 295 -13.11 3.25 -9.13
CA LEU A 295 -12.51 3.18 -7.79
C LEU A 295 -12.45 4.55 -7.11
N LEU A 296 -12.08 5.61 -7.85
CA LEU A 296 -12.06 6.97 -7.31
C LEU A 296 -13.47 7.44 -6.91
N ASN A 297 -14.48 7.17 -7.74
CA ASN A 297 -15.88 7.45 -7.40
C ASN A 297 -16.37 6.64 -6.19
N PHE A 298 -15.92 5.40 -6.05
CA PHE A 298 -16.17 4.58 -4.88
C PHE A 298 -15.56 5.22 -3.62
N VAL A 299 -14.28 5.57 -3.63
CA VAL A 299 -13.61 6.22 -2.50
C VAL A 299 -14.33 7.51 -2.09
N LYS A 300 -14.68 8.34 -3.08
CA LYS A 300 -15.44 9.57 -2.88
C LYS A 300 -16.77 9.33 -2.17
N THR A 301 -17.54 8.36 -2.65
CA THR A 301 -18.89 8.09 -2.12
C THR A 301 -18.82 7.43 -0.74
N GLN A 302 -17.92 6.47 -0.56
CA GLN A 302 -17.82 5.66 0.65
C GLN A 302 -17.18 6.41 1.83
N TYR A 303 -16.23 7.32 1.56
CA TYR A 303 -15.42 7.96 2.61
C TYR A 303 -15.59 9.48 2.66
N GLY A 304 -16.64 10.03 2.03
CA GLY A 304 -16.99 11.45 2.15
C GLY A 304 -16.07 12.40 1.39
N ASN A 305 -15.59 11.99 0.22
CA ASN A 305 -14.72 12.76 -0.67
C ASN A 305 -13.44 13.29 0.02
N PRO A 306 -12.59 12.40 0.58
CA PRO A 306 -11.35 12.82 1.21
C PRO A 306 -10.39 13.45 0.19
N MET A 307 -9.36 14.15 0.68
CA MET A 307 -8.23 14.54 -0.18
C MET A 307 -7.53 13.28 -0.69
N ILE A 308 -7.35 13.17 -2.00
CA ILE A 308 -6.78 11.99 -2.65
C ILE A 308 -5.47 12.35 -3.34
N TYR A 309 -4.44 11.56 -3.06
CA TYR A 309 -3.20 11.54 -3.81
C TYR A 309 -3.08 10.22 -4.57
N ILE A 310 -2.84 10.26 -5.87
CA ILE A 310 -2.51 9.04 -6.62
C ILE A 310 -1.03 8.76 -6.34
N THR A 311 -0.77 7.81 -5.46
CA THR A 311 0.58 7.53 -4.94
C THR A 311 1.31 6.49 -5.76
N GLU A 312 0.59 5.61 -6.46
CA GLU A 312 1.16 4.63 -7.39
C GLU A 312 0.21 4.37 -8.57
N ASN A 313 0.74 4.47 -9.78
CA ASN A 313 0.14 3.96 -11.01
C ASN A 313 1.27 3.76 -12.02
N GLY A 314 1.21 2.69 -12.79
CA GLY A 314 2.21 2.39 -13.79
C GLY A 314 1.95 1.04 -14.43
N VAL A 315 2.83 0.64 -15.33
CA VAL A 315 2.67 -0.60 -16.07
C VAL A 315 4.03 -1.21 -16.36
N SER A 316 4.13 -2.52 -16.20
CA SER A 316 5.29 -3.32 -16.61
C SER A 316 5.34 -3.44 -18.13
N GLU A 317 6.45 -3.96 -18.65
CA GLU A 317 6.63 -4.17 -20.08
C GLU A 317 6.97 -5.64 -20.33
N LYS A 318 6.19 -6.28 -21.20
CA LYS A 318 6.33 -7.70 -21.55
C LYS A 318 7.50 -7.93 -22.50
N MET A 319 7.72 -6.99 -23.43
CA MET A 319 8.78 -7.09 -24.43
C MET A 319 9.97 -6.21 -24.05
N VAL A 320 11.12 -6.83 -23.85
CA VAL A 320 12.38 -6.09 -23.72
C VAL A 320 12.74 -5.49 -25.08
N CYS A 321 12.32 -4.26 -25.34
CA CYS A 321 12.81 -3.49 -26.48
C CYS A 321 14.06 -2.71 -26.07
N THR A 322 15.18 -2.96 -26.76
CA THR A 322 16.47 -2.30 -26.49
C THR A 322 16.52 -0.84 -26.98
N GLU A 323 15.53 -0.40 -27.73
CA GLU A 323 15.46 0.95 -28.33
C GLU A 323 14.48 1.89 -27.62
N LEU A 324 14.14 1.64 -26.34
CA LEU A 324 13.16 2.44 -25.58
C LEU A 324 11.76 2.48 -26.24
N CYS A 325 11.32 1.34 -26.79
CA CYS A 325 10.03 1.23 -27.46
C CYS A 325 8.90 1.02 -26.44
N ASP A 326 8.45 2.09 -25.80
CA ASP A 326 7.45 2.04 -24.72
C ASP A 326 6.16 2.80 -25.04
N ASP A 327 5.77 2.86 -26.33
CA ASP A 327 4.49 3.42 -26.79
C ASP A 327 3.29 2.84 -26.04
N TRP A 328 3.36 1.54 -25.72
CA TRP A 328 2.38 0.84 -24.89
C TRP A 328 2.24 1.49 -23.50
N ARG A 329 3.36 1.74 -22.82
CA ARG A 329 3.39 2.42 -21.52
C ARG A 329 2.89 3.86 -21.64
N ILE A 330 3.26 4.57 -22.70
CA ILE A 330 2.75 5.93 -22.98
C ILE A 330 1.22 5.91 -23.10
N GLN A 331 0.66 4.94 -23.84
CA GLN A 331 -0.79 4.80 -24.01
C GLN A 331 -1.49 4.49 -22.69
N TYR A 332 -0.96 3.55 -21.89
CA TYR A 332 -1.45 3.26 -20.55
C TYR A 332 -1.51 4.53 -19.68
N MET A 333 -0.40 5.27 -19.60
CA MET A 333 -0.34 6.48 -18.77
C MET A 333 -1.33 7.55 -19.24
N LYS A 334 -1.48 7.72 -20.56
CA LYS A 334 -2.47 8.65 -21.16
C LYS A 334 -3.89 8.26 -20.79
N ASP A 335 -4.25 6.99 -20.91
CA ASP A 335 -5.62 6.53 -20.68
C ASP A 335 -6.04 6.64 -19.21
N TYR A 336 -5.15 6.25 -18.28
CA TYR A 336 -5.44 6.40 -16.85
C TYR A 336 -5.49 7.88 -16.43
N THR A 337 -4.63 8.73 -16.99
CA THR A 337 -4.68 10.18 -16.77
C THR A 337 -6.00 10.77 -17.30
N ASN A 338 -6.43 10.35 -18.50
CA ASN A 338 -7.70 10.79 -19.08
C ASN A 338 -8.90 10.37 -18.22
N GLU A 339 -8.90 9.15 -17.66
CA GLU A 339 -9.98 8.70 -16.76
C GLU A 339 -10.01 9.47 -15.45
N MET A 340 -8.85 9.86 -14.90
CA MET A 340 -8.77 10.77 -13.76
C MET A 340 -9.36 12.15 -14.09
N LEU A 341 -9.05 12.70 -15.26
CA LEU A 341 -9.53 14.02 -15.70
C LEU A 341 -11.02 14.06 -16.05
N LYS A 342 -11.66 12.91 -16.30
CA LYS A 342 -13.10 12.81 -16.56
C LYS A 342 -13.95 12.98 -15.31
N ASP A 343 -13.37 12.92 -14.11
CA ASP A 343 -14.10 13.22 -12.89
C ASP A 343 -14.30 14.76 -12.79
N PRO A 344 -15.54 15.27 -12.62
CA PRO A 344 -15.82 16.71 -12.55
C PRO A 344 -15.11 17.48 -11.43
N LEU A 345 -14.35 16.80 -10.55
CA LEU A 345 -13.77 17.36 -9.33
C LEU A 345 -12.23 17.27 -9.28
N THR A 346 -11.56 17.50 -10.41
CA THR A 346 -10.08 17.63 -10.50
C THR A 346 -9.45 18.63 -9.51
N SER A 347 -10.24 19.44 -8.80
CA SER A 347 -9.74 20.39 -7.79
C SER A 347 -9.21 19.76 -6.48
N HIS A 348 -9.48 18.48 -6.20
CA HIS A 348 -9.06 17.83 -4.94
C HIS A 348 -8.12 16.62 -5.14
N MET A 349 -7.64 16.42 -6.35
CA MET A 349 -6.81 15.28 -6.73
C MET A 349 -5.44 15.73 -7.20
N GLU A 350 -4.39 15.21 -6.57
CA GLU A 350 -3.01 15.44 -7.01
C GLU A 350 -2.36 14.10 -7.39
N MET A 351 -1.83 14.00 -8.60
CA MET A 351 -1.02 12.85 -9.01
C MET A 351 0.40 13.04 -8.49
N VAL A 352 0.91 12.04 -7.78
CA VAL A 352 2.29 12.01 -7.31
C VAL A 352 3.04 11.00 -8.14
N THR A 353 4.10 11.44 -8.80
CA THR A 353 5.00 10.49 -9.46
C THR A 353 5.95 9.91 -8.41
N GLU A 354 5.86 8.60 -8.21
CA GLU A 354 6.95 7.81 -7.63
C GLU A 354 7.78 7.24 -8.78
N ILE A 355 9.09 7.45 -8.75
CA ILE A 355 10.00 6.61 -9.51
C ILE A 355 10.42 5.51 -8.55
N VAL A 356 9.75 4.36 -8.62
CA VAL A 356 10.16 3.17 -7.89
C VAL A 356 11.51 2.75 -8.46
N VAL A 357 12.60 3.16 -7.82
CA VAL A 357 13.90 2.48 -7.97
C VAL A 357 13.76 1.20 -7.16
N PRO A 358 13.57 0.02 -7.78
CA PRO A 358 13.12 -1.14 -7.03
C PRO A 358 14.24 -1.58 -6.08
N THR A 359 13.97 -1.48 -4.79
CA THR A 359 15.02 -1.47 -3.76
C THR A 359 15.43 -2.84 -3.23
N VAL A 360 14.94 -3.96 -3.77
CA VAL A 360 15.41 -5.28 -3.30
C VAL A 360 15.67 -6.29 -4.42
N CYS A 361 14.87 -6.35 -5.50
CA CYS A 361 15.12 -7.32 -6.57
C CYS A 361 16.00 -6.81 -7.73
N THR A 362 16.05 -5.51 -8.00
CA THR A 362 16.87 -4.94 -9.09
C THR A 362 18.28 -4.54 -8.68
N LEU A 363 18.64 -4.57 -7.39
CA LEU A 363 20.02 -4.30 -6.98
C LEU A 363 20.99 -5.33 -7.61
N SER A 364 20.54 -6.57 -7.77
CA SER A 364 21.28 -7.64 -8.46
C SER A 364 21.49 -7.33 -9.94
N ILE A 365 20.52 -6.71 -10.62
CA ILE A 365 20.57 -6.42 -12.06
C ILE A 365 21.38 -5.14 -12.34
N LEU A 366 21.25 -4.12 -11.49
CA LEU A 366 22.04 -2.87 -11.58
C LEU A 366 23.52 -3.11 -11.26
N LEU A 367 23.85 -3.96 -10.28
CA LEU A 367 25.24 -4.36 -10.04
C LEU A 367 25.82 -5.11 -11.23
N SER A 368 25.08 -6.01 -11.88
CA SER A 368 25.53 -6.68 -13.11
C SER A 368 25.72 -5.73 -14.28
N ALA A 369 24.82 -4.77 -14.49
CA ALA A 369 24.92 -3.78 -15.56
C ALA A 369 26.08 -2.79 -15.37
N VAL A 370 26.33 -2.36 -14.11
CA VAL A 370 27.47 -1.51 -13.77
C VAL A 370 28.79 -2.29 -13.89
N PHE A 371 28.84 -3.56 -13.47
CA PHE A 371 30.02 -4.41 -13.66
C PHE A 371 30.33 -4.66 -15.14
N LEU A 372 29.30 -4.88 -15.96
CA LEU A 372 29.44 -5.07 -17.40
C LEU A 372 29.94 -3.79 -18.09
N MET A 373 29.46 -2.61 -17.68
CA MET A 373 29.97 -1.33 -18.17
C MET A 373 31.42 -1.06 -17.76
N PHE A 374 31.84 -1.47 -16.55
CA PHE A 374 33.25 -1.37 -16.13
C PHE A 374 34.16 -2.37 -16.86
N LEU A 375 33.66 -3.57 -17.18
CA LEU A 375 34.39 -4.56 -17.97
C LEU A 375 34.55 -4.16 -19.44
N LEU A 376 33.53 -3.52 -20.02
CA LEU A 376 33.56 -3.03 -21.40
C LEU A 376 34.43 -1.77 -21.55
N ARG A 377 34.53 -0.92 -20.53
CA ARG A 377 35.45 0.25 -20.54
C ARG A 377 36.93 -0.08 -20.35
N ARG A 378 37.28 -1.30 -19.94
CA ARG A 378 38.69 -1.74 -19.82
C ARG A 378 39.25 -2.37 -21.09
N ARG A 379 38.46 -2.45 -22.17
CA ARG A 379 38.86 -3.05 -23.45
C ARG A 379 39.03 -2.06 -24.62
N ASN A 380 39.01 -0.75 -24.35
CA ASN A 380 39.43 0.29 -25.30
C ASN A 380 40.63 1.04 -24.77
#